data_AF-A0A848FFY2-F1
#
_entry.id   AF-A0A848FFY2-F1
#
_cell.length_a   1.000
_cell.length_b   1.000
_cell.length_c   1.000
_cell.angle_alpha   90.00
_cell.angle_beta   90.00
_cell.angle_gamma   90.00
#
_symmetry.space_group_name_H-M   'P 1'
#
loop_
_entity.id
_entity.type
_entity.pdbx_description
1 polymer ?
#
loop_
_entity_poly.entity_id
_entity_poly.type
_entity_poly.pdbx_seq_one_letter_code
_entity_poly.pdbx_strand_id
1 'polypeptide(L)' 'MDAVPVMGEGDDSLLALVDFKWLMAGLGWRIDLTRLCRDAGYLGDCARLGLSSESSLLRRCSAELLRRHPAAQACGA' A
#
# COMPACT_ATOMS: atom_id res chain seq x y z
N MET A 1 19.75 11.01 -26.61
CA MET A 1 18.55 11.00 -25.75
C MET A 1 17.99 9.60 -25.81
N ASP A 2 18.51 8.73 -24.95
CA ASP A 2 17.95 7.39 -24.78
C ASP A 2 16.55 7.55 -24.22
N ALA A 3 15.58 6.96 -24.91
CA ALA A 3 14.22 6.88 -24.43
C ALA A 3 14.24 6.08 -23.12
N VAL A 4 14.12 6.78 -21.99
CA VAL A 4 13.89 6.14 -20.70
C VAL A 4 12.60 5.33 -20.87
N PRO A 5 12.64 3.99 -20.68
CA PRO A 5 11.44 3.19 -20.81
C PRO A 5 10.44 3.73 -19.80
N VAL A 6 9.26 4.13 -20.29
CA VAL A 6 8.16 4.53 -19.42
C VAL A 6 7.91 3.34 -18.50
N MET A 7 8.22 3.49 -17.22
CA MET A 7 7.92 2.47 -16.21
C MET A 7 6.42 2.24 -16.29
N GLY A 8 6.04 1.05 -16.72
CA GLY A 8 4.64 0.69 -16.91
C GLY A 8 3.87 0.88 -15.60
N GLU A 9 2.57 1.15 -15.71
CA GLU A 9 1.64 1.42 -14.61
C GLU A 9 1.68 0.39 -13.44
N GLY A 10 2.32 -0.77 -13.62
CA GLY A 10 2.62 -1.73 -12.56
C GLY A 10 3.71 -1.29 -11.56
N ASP A 11 4.66 -0.45 -11.96
CA ASP A 11 5.77 0.01 -11.10
C ASP A 11 5.27 0.99 -10.04
N ASP A 12 4.35 1.89 -10.41
CA ASP A 12 3.70 2.85 -9.52
C ASP A 12 2.90 2.17 -8.40
N SER A 13 2.27 1.01 -8.69
CA SER A 13 1.51 0.23 -7.70
C SER A 13 2.45 -0.51 -6.75
N LEU A 14 3.53 -1.09 -7.27
CA LEU A 14 4.55 -1.75 -6.43
C LEU A 14 5.28 -0.73 -5.54
N LEU A 15 5.64 0.43 -6.09
CA LEU A 15 6.28 1.51 -5.34
C LEU A 15 5.37 1.99 -4.20
N ALA A 16 4.07 2.20 -4.45
CA ALA A 16 3.11 2.55 -3.41
C ALA A 16 3.02 1.50 -2.29
N LEU A 17 3.09 0.20 -2.63
CA LEU A 17 3.13 -0.89 -1.65
C LEU A 17 4.43 -0.89 -0.83
N VAL A 18 5.57 -0.60 -1.47
CA VAL A 18 6.88 -0.50 -0.82
C VAL A 18 6.95 0.71 0.11
N ASP A 19 6.49 1.88 -0.33
CA ASP A 19 6.37 3.08 0.49
C ASP A 19 5.50 2.81 1.72
N PHE A 20 4.30 2.25 1.50
CA PHE A 20 3.40 1.89 2.58
C PHE A 20 4.05 0.93 3.59
N LYS A 21 4.73 -0.11 3.11
CA LYS A 21 5.46 -1.06 3.96
C LYS A 21 6.53 -0.35 4.80
N TRP A 22 7.31 0.55 4.21
CA TRP A 22 8.35 1.27 4.94
C TRP A 22 7.80 2.22 5.99
N LEU A 23 6.68 2.89 5.70
CA LEU A 23 5.99 3.73 6.67
C LEU A 23 5.47 2.93 7.87
N MET A 24 4.88 1.77 7.60
CA MET A 24 4.44 0.84 8.65
C MET A 24 5.63 0.35 9.48
N ALA A 25 6.76 0.00 8.84
CA ALA A 25 7.98 -0.41 9.52
C ALA A 25 8.58 0.70 10.39
N GLY A 26 8.52 1.96 9.95
CA GLY A 26 8.94 3.13 10.73
C GLY A 26 8.14 3.32 12.02
N LEU A 27 6.91 2.80 12.07
CA LEU A 27 6.05 2.79 13.26
C LEU A 27 6.15 1.48 14.07
N GLY A 28 7.03 0.56 13.68
CA GLY A 28 7.26 -0.72 14.37
C GLY A 28 6.43 -1.90 13.86
N TRP A 29 5.63 -1.72 12.81
CA TRP A 29 4.83 -2.81 12.23
C TRP A 29 5.63 -3.59 11.18
N ARG A 30 5.61 -4.92 11.28
CA ARG A 30 6.19 -5.80 10.24
C ARG A 30 5.11 -6.29 9.30
N ILE A 31 5.14 -5.78 8.07
CA ILE A 31 4.22 -6.15 7.00
C ILE A 31 4.95 -7.04 6.00
N ASP A 32 4.31 -8.16 5.62
CA ASP A 32 4.80 -9.04 4.57
C ASP A 32 4.41 -8.49 3.20
N LEU A 33 5.40 -8.03 2.42
CA LEU A 33 5.15 -7.41 1.11
C LEU A 33 4.61 -8.40 0.08
N THR A 34 5.06 -9.65 0.13
CA THR A 34 4.63 -10.69 -0.81
C THR A 34 3.15 -11.01 -0.58
N ARG A 35 2.74 -11.10 0.68
CA ARG A 35 1.34 -11.26 1.07
C ARG A 35 0.54 -10.01 0.74
N LEU A 36 1.06 -8.82 1.02
CA LEU A 36 0.41 -7.54 0.71
C LEU A 36 0.07 -7.40 -0.79
N CYS A 37 0.93 -7.93 -1.67
CA CYS A 37 0.71 -7.87 -3.11
C CYS A 37 -0.30 -8.91 -3.64
N ARG A 38 -0.48 -10.04 -2.94
CA ARG A 38 -1.29 -11.18 -3.42
C ARG A 38 -2.65 -11.29 -2.71
N ASP A 39 -2.74 -10.83 -1.47
CA ASP A 39 -3.89 -11.01 -0.59
C ASP A 39 -4.55 -9.64 -0.34
N ALA A 40 -5.66 -9.41 -1.05
CA ALA A 40 -6.41 -8.18 -0.94
C ALA A 40 -7.01 -7.98 0.46
N GLY A 41 -7.35 -9.05 1.18
CA GLY A 41 -7.84 -8.96 2.57
C GLY A 41 -6.74 -8.47 3.49
N TYR A 42 -5.54 -9.07 3.39
CA TYR A 42 -4.37 -8.64 4.15
C TYR A 42 -3.99 -7.18 3.84
N LEU A 43 -4.05 -6.76 2.57
CA LEU A 43 -3.87 -5.36 2.19
C LEU A 43 -4.91 -4.46 2.86
N GLY A 44 -6.18 -4.86 2.85
CA GLY A 44 -7.27 -4.13 3.49
C GLY A 44 -7.09 -3.97 5.00
N ASP A 45 -6.70 -5.03 5.69
CA ASP A 45 -6.40 -5.00 7.12
C ASP A 45 -5.23 -4.07 7.45
N CYS A 46 -4.13 -4.18 6.70
CA CYS A 46 -2.97 -3.32 6.90
C CYS A 46 -3.30 -1.85 6.62
N ALA A 47 -4.03 -1.57 5.54
CA ALA A 47 -4.45 -0.21 5.20
C ALA A 47 -5.40 0.38 6.25
N ARG A 48 -6.29 -0.42 6.84
CA ARG A 48 -7.14 0.04 7.96
C ARG A 48 -6.31 0.40 9.20
N LEU A 49 -5.31 -0.41 9.53
CA LEU A 49 -4.35 -0.06 10.61
C LEU A 49 -3.64 1.28 10.31
N GLY A 50 -3.22 1.48 9.05
CA GLY A 50 -2.59 2.73 8.63
C GLY A 50 -3.55 3.93 8.66
N LEU A 51 -4.83 3.75 8.35
CA LEU A 51 -5.88 4.77 8.48
C LEU A 51 -6.13 5.18 9.94
N SER A 52 -5.97 4.25 10.89
CA SER A 52 -6.11 4.52 12.33
C SER A 52 -4.84 5.09 12.97
N SER A 53 -3.73 5.20 12.24
CA SER A 53 -2.48 5.74 12.76
C SER A 53 -2.51 7.27 12.94
N GLU A 54 -1.75 7.77 13.91
CA GLU A 54 -1.59 9.21 14.14
C GLU A 54 -0.80 9.91 13.00
N SER A 55 -0.01 9.14 12.22
CA SER A 55 0.75 9.66 11.08
C SER A 55 -0.17 10.05 9.93
N SER A 56 -0.25 11.36 9.65
CA SER A 56 -1.04 11.91 8.53
C SER A 56 -0.57 11.38 7.17
N LEU A 57 0.73 11.13 7.01
CA LEU A 57 1.31 10.59 5.79
C LEU A 57 0.87 9.14 5.57
N LEU A 58 0.93 8.31 6.62
CA LEU A 58 0.48 6.92 6.55
C LEU A 58 -1.02 6.82 6.28
N ARG A 59 -1.84 7.67 6.91
CA ARG A 59 -3.28 7.73 6.63
C ARG A 59 -3.56 8.05 5.16
N ARG A 60 -2.85 9.04 4.60
CA ARG A 60 -2.97 9.41 3.18
C ARG A 60 -2.55 8.25 2.26
N CYS A 61 -1.39 7.64 2.52
CA CYS A 61 -0.92 6.48 1.74
C CYS A 61 -1.91 5.32 1.81
N SER A 62 -2.48 5.02 2.98
CA SER A 62 -3.46 3.95 3.18
C SER A 62 -4.75 4.18 2.38
N ALA A 63 -5.26 5.41 2.38
CA ALA A 63 -6.45 5.78 1.61
C ALA A 63 -6.21 5.65 0.10
N GLU A 64 -5.02 6.08 -0.37
CA GLU A 64 -4.63 5.94 -1.77
C GLU A 64 -4.46 4.46 -2.17
N LEU A 65 -3.86 3.65 -1.29
CA LEU A 65 -3.70 2.22 -1.50
C LEU A 65 -5.06 1.53 -1.68
N LEU A 66 -6.04 1.84 -0.83
CA LEU A 66 -7.40 1.29 -0.93
C LEU A 66 -8.15 1.75 -2.19
N ARG A 67 -7.91 2.99 -2.65
CA ARG A 67 -8.48 3.48 -3.91
C ARG A 67 -7.96 2.72 -5.12
N ARG A 68 -6.67 2.36 -5.11
CA ARG A 68 -6.01 1.59 -6.18
C ARG A 68 -6.36 0.10 -6.12
N HIS A 69 -6.73 -0.41 -4.96
CA HIS A 69 -7.05 -1.83 -4.72
C HIS A 69 -8.50 -2.00 -4.24
N PRO A 70 -9.51 -1.85 -5.11
CA PRO A 70 -10.93 -1.94 -4.72
C PRO A 70 -11.32 -3.29 -4.12
N ALA A 71 -10.66 -4.38 -4.54
CA ALA A 71 -10.85 -5.71 -3.94
C ALA A 71 -10.48 -5.75 -2.45
N ALA A 72 -9.49 -4.95 -2.03
CA ALA A 72 -9.09 -4.85 -0.63
C ALA A 72 -10.05 -4.02 0.21
N GLN A 73 -10.80 -3.12 -0.42
CA GLN A 73 -11.85 -2.33 0.24
C GLN A 73 -13.10 -3.17 0.50
N ALA A 74 -13.45 -4.08 -0.41
CA ALA A 74 -14.63 -4.94 -0.28
C ALA A 74 -14.47 -6.08 0.75
N CYS A 75 -13.24 -6.55 0.99
CA CYS A 75 -12.96 -7.67 1.90
C CYS A 75 -13.03 -7.31 3.40
N GLY A 76 -13.32 -6.04 3.73
CA GLY A 76 -13.30 -5.52 5.10
C GLY A 76 -14.66 -5.15 5.71
N ALA A 77 -15.78 -5.39 4.99
CA ALA A 77 -17.15 -5.11 5.44
C ALA A 77 -17.77 -6.29 6.21
#